data_AF-A0A9P8M2P7-F1
#
_entry.id   AF-A0A9P8M2P7-F1
#
_cell.length_a   1.000
_cell.length_b   1.000
_cell.length_c   1.000
_cell.angle_alpha   90.00
_cell.angle_beta   90.00
_cell.angle_gamma   90.00
#
_symmetry.space_group_name_H-M   'P 1'
#
loop_
_entity.id
_entity.type
_entity.pdbx_description
1 polymer ?
#
loop_
_entity_poly.entity_id
_entity_poly.type
_entity_poly.pdbx_seq_one_letter_code
_entity_poly.pdbx_strand_id
1 'polypeptide(L)'
;MANRNSTTLRQVLTQQKPLLPCTSTSNRNTTHGSWPKLDEYVVIWDEFNLKTLNESYGHLLDVAVPDTLLASPQADEVLAGLVVHTAEDINHLISWNYGLMEPTLRLAKSRLGLHPGLALYQKYSTPDKSLMVSLPGAAGRLTVNHIVALDDFPGGHLVVGLGRMSSKWSGRTVAHQLNSSTSVKKELIWPLRQLGNICKAAQTRYGYIQTDEELVFCCLTLTLTLTLNPVKCFLPV
;
A
#
# COMPACT_ATOMS: atom_id res chain seq x y z
N MET A 1 -19.50 22.58 -28.54
CA MET A 1 -18.16 23.11 -28.18
C MET A 1 -17.31 21.93 -27.75
N ALA A 2 -16.28 21.59 -28.53
CA ALA A 2 -15.42 20.45 -28.26
C ALA A 2 -14.63 20.69 -26.98
N ASN A 3 -14.86 19.85 -25.97
CA ASN A 3 -14.17 19.94 -24.69
C ASN A 3 -12.69 19.60 -24.92
N ARG A 4 -11.78 20.53 -24.64
CA ARG A 4 -10.35 20.22 -24.54
C ARG A 4 -10.21 19.08 -23.51
N ASN A 5 -9.47 18.02 -23.86
CA ASN A 5 -9.17 16.90 -22.98
C ASN A 5 -8.57 17.42 -21.66
N SER A 6 -9.41 17.65 -20.66
CA SER A 6 -8.98 18.06 -19.33
C SER A 6 -8.49 16.81 -18.61
N THR A 7 -7.30 16.89 -18.03
CA THR A 7 -6.74 15.78 -17.26
C THR A 7 -7.62 15.52 -16.05
N THR A 8 -7.96 14.26 -15.79
CA THR A 8 -8.78 13.87 -14.63
C THR A 8 -7.93 13.37 -13.48
N LEU A 9 -8.51 13.34 -12.28
CA LEU A 9 -7.85 12.79 -11.09
C LEU A 9 -7.46 11.31 -11.31
N ARG A 10 -8.30 10.56 -12.00
CA ARG A 10 -8.04 9.19 -12.43
C ARG A 10 -6.76 9.11 -13.25
N GLN A 11 -6.61 9.95 -14.27
CA GLN A 11 -5.41 9.94 -15.13
C GLN A 11 -4.13 10.23 -14.34
N VAL A 12 -4.19 11.14 -13.35
CA VAL A 12 -3.06 11.42 -12.45
C VAL A 12 -2.71 10.21 -11.58
N LEU A 13 -3.71 9.47 -11.07
CA LEU A 13 -3.52 8.31 -10.19
C LEU A 13 -3.18 7.02 -10.94
N THR A 14 -3.56 6.89 -12.22
CA THR A 14 -3.34 5.70 -13.05
C THR A 14 -2.25 5.90 -14.09
N GLN A 15 -1.24 6.71 -13.76
CA GLN A 15 -0.06 6.86 -14.61
C GLN A 15 0.57 5.50 -14.90
N GLN A 16 0.97 5.30 -16.16
CA GLN A 16 1.73 4.12 -16.53
C GLN A 16 3.12 4.23 -15.90
N LYS A 17 3.51 3.22 -15.11
CA LYS A 17 4.85 3.14 -14.53
C LYS A 17 5.81 2.48 -15.52
N PRO A 18 7.07 2.94 -15.59
CA PRO A 18 8.10 2.20 -16.32
C PRO A 18 8.33 0.83 -15.65
N LEU A 19 8.83 -0.13 -16.43
CA LEU A 19 9.29 -1.40 -15.89
C LEU A 19 10.51 -1.15 -14.99
N LEU A 20 10.49 -1.71 -13.78
CA LEU A 20 11.59 -1.64 -12.83
C LEU A 20 12.26 -3.02 -12.72
N PRO A 21 13.39 -3.26 -13.39
CA PRO A 21 14.04 -4.56 -13.34
C PRO A 21 14.45 -4.92 -11.92
N CYS A 22 14.12 -6.14 -11.48
CA CYS A 22 14.56 -6.68 -10.20
C CYS A 22 15.65 -7.72 -10.42
N THR A 23 16.87 -7.43 -9.95
CA THR A 23 18.06 -8.28 -10.17
C THR A 23 18.46 -9.11 -8.95
N SER A 24 17.75 -8.93 -7.84
CA SER A 24 18.09 -9.57 -6.58
C SER A 24 17.65 -11.04 -6.54
N THR A 25 18.60 -11.95 -6.40
CA THR A 25 18.36 -13.40 -6.27
C THR A 25 18.42 -13.89 -4.83
N SER A 26 19.09 -13.15 -3.93
CA SER A 26 19.47 -13.63 -2.60
C SER A 26 18.85 -12.77 -1.51
N ASN A 27 17.83 -13.31 -0.84
CA ASN A 27 17.32 -12.91 0.48
C ASN A 27 16.14 -13.83 0.84
N ARG A 28 16.10 -14.33 2.09
CA ARG A 28 14.96 -15.07 2.63
C ARG A 28 13.93 -14.07 3.18
N ASN A 29 12.66 -14.44 3.19
CA ASN A 29 11.64 -13.65 3.87
C ASN A 29 11.96 -13.60 5.37
N THR A 30 11.77 -12.44 6.01
CA THR A 30 11.82 -12.34 7.46
C THR A 30 10.72 -13.22 8.06
N THR A 31 11.06 -13.99 9.08
CA THR A 31 10.13 -14.89 9.77
C THR A 31 10.19 -14.64 11.26
N HIS A 32 9.03 -14.72 11.92
CA HIS A 32 8.97 -14.65 13.38
C HIS A 32 7.78 -15.45 13.90
N GLY A 33 8.04 -16.34 14.88
CA GLY A 33 7.03 -17.26 15.38
C GLY A 33 5.84 -16.58 16.07
N SER A 34 6.07 -15.43 16.72
CA SER A 34 5.02 -14.68 17.45
C SER A 34 4.10 -13.84 16.56
N TRP A 35 4.41 -13.70 15.28
CA TRP A 35 3.51 -12.99 14.36
C TRP A 35 2.19 -13.73 14.22
N PRO A 36 1.08 -13.01 13.93
CA PRO A 36 -0.22 -13.64 13.68
C PRO A 36 -0.10 -14.81 12.71
N LYS A 37 -0.76 -15.94 13.00
CA LYS A 37 -0.85 -17.09 12.09
C LYS A 37 -1.96 -16.83 11.10
N LEU A 38 -1.64 -16.82 9.80
CA LEU A 38 -2.59 -16.48 8.74
C LEU A 38 -2.82 -17.64 7.76
N ASP A 39 -2.11 -18.74 7.93
CA ASP A 39 -1.94 -19.80 6.94
C ASP A 39 -3.28 -20.39 6.44
N GLU A 40 -4.34 -20.35 7.26
CA GLU A 40 -5.68 -20.88 6.96
C GLU A 40 -6.75 -19.80 6.74
N TYR A 41 -6.37 -18.51 6.74
CA TYR A 41 -7.32 -17.41 6.92
C TYR A 41 -7.30 -16.35 5.82
N VAL A 42 -6.36 -16.46 4.88
CA VAL A 42 -6.21 -15.53 3.74
C VAL A 42 -7.25 -15.84 2.67
N VAL A 43 -7.97 -14.81 2.18
CA VAL A 43 -9.03 -14.92 1.17
C VAL A 43 -9.03 -13.68 0.27
N ILE A 44 -9.49 -13.79 -0.98
CA ILE A 44 -9.52 -12.67 -1.95
C ILE A 44 -10.57 -11.61 -1.56
N TRP A 45 -10.30 -10.34 -1.89
CA TRP A 45 -11.16 -9.20 -1.51
C TRP A 45 -12.07 -8.87 -2.65
N ASP A 46 -13.12 -9.67 -2.76
CA ASP A 46 -13.98 -9.56 -3.92
C ASP A 46 -14.68 -8.20 -3.98
N GLU A 47 -14.84 -7.48 -2.87
CA GLU A 47 -15.39 -6.12 -2.85
C GLU A 47 -14.36 -5.02 -3.17
N PHE A 48 -13.06 -5.26 -3.03
CA PHE A 48 -12.03 -4.27 -3.37
C PHE A 48 -11.54 -4.49 -4.80
N ASN A 49 -12.37 -4.03 -5.74
CA ASN A 49 -12.13 -4.15 -7.17
C ASN A 49 -12.44 -2.81 -7.88
N LEU A 50 -12.02 -2.69 -9.14
CA LEU A 50 -12.22 -1.47 -9.93
C LEU A 50 -13.69 -1.11 -10.13
N LYS A 51 -14.59 -2.09 -10.24
CA LYS A 51 -16.03 -1.84 -10.39
C LYS A 51 -16.58 -1.15 -9.14
N THR A 52 -16.35 -1.71 -7.96
CA THR A 52 -16.82 -1.12 -6.68
C THR A 52 -16.17 0.23 -6.40
N LEU A 53 -14.88 0.40 -6.74
CA LEU A 53 -14.19 1.70 -6.66
C LEU A 53 -14.81 2.74 -7.59
N ASN A 54 -15.16 2.37 -8.82
CA ASN A 54 -15.79 3.27 -9.80
C ASN A 54 -17.23 3.62 -9.41
N GLU A 55 -18.00 2.65 -8.93
CA GLU A 55 -19.35 2.88 -8.41
C GLU A 55 -19.34 3.85 -7.22
N SER A 56 -18.37 3.68 -6.30
CA SER A 56 -18.29 4.50 -5.09
C SER A 56 -17.69 5.89 -5.32
N TYR A 57 -16.63 5.98 -6.14
CA TYR A 57 -15.79 7.18 -6.24
C TYR A 57 -15.54 7.68 -7.66
N GLY A 58 -16.14 7.06 -8.69
CA GLY A 58 -15.96 7.47 -10.10
C GLY A 58 -16.26 8.96 -10.32
N HIS A 59 -17.31 9.46 -9.68
CA HIS A 59 -17.70 10.88 -9.72
C HIS A 59 -16.61 11.84 -9.21
N LEU A 60 -15.66 11.39 -8.36
CA LEU A 60 -14.50 12.17 -7.94
C LEU A 60 -13.29 11.93 -8.84
N LEU A 61 -13.08 10.67 -9.23
CA LEU A 61 -11.96 10.26 -10.06
C LEU A 61 -12.02 10.90 -11.46
N ASP A 62 -13.22 11.15 -11.97
CA ASP A 62 -13.43 11.71 -13.32
C ASP A 62 -13.55 13.25 -13.32
N VAL A 63 -13.25 13.90 -12.20
CA VAL A 63 -13.20 15.37 -12.10
C VAL A 63 -11.91 15.89 -12.74
N ALA A 64 -12.04 16.98 -13.50
CA ALA A 64 -10.91 17.72 -14.04
C ALA A 64 -10.04 18.29 -12.91
N VAL A 65 -8.72 18.08 -13.01
CA VAL A 65 -7.77 18.59 -12.02
C VAL A 65 -7.27 20.00 -12.40
N PRO A 66 -6.94 20.84 -11.40
CA PRO A 66 -6.25 22.11 -11.67
C PRO A 66 -4.81 21.86 -12.16
N ASP A 67 -4.24 22.84 -12.87
CA ASP A 67 -2.87 22.76 -13.39
C ASP A 67 -1.82 22.48 -12.30
N THR A 68 -2.06 22.94 -11.07
CA THR A 68 -1.19 22.66 -9.92
C THR A 68 -1.05 21.17 -9.60
N LEU A 69 -2.06 20.36 -9.94
CA LEU A 69 -2.04 18.91 -9.79
C LEU A 69 -1.33 18.22 -10.96
N LEU A 70 -1.19 18.90 -12.10
CA LEU A 70 -0.37 18.41 -13.23
C LEU A 70 1.13 18.44 -12.89
N ALA A 71 1.53 19.28 -11.94
CA ALA A 71 2.90 19.30 -11.40
C ALA A 71 3.20 18.12 -10.45
N SER A 72 2.27 17.17 -10.28
CA SER A 72 2.53 15.94 -9.53
C SER A 72 3.63 15.12 -10.24
N PRO A 73 4.49 14.41 -9.48
CA PRO A 73 5.65 13.72 -10.04
C PRO A 73 5.24 12.69 -11.11
N GLN A 74 5.77 12.85 -12.33
CA GLN A 74 5.50 11.92 -13.41
C GLN A 74 6.28 10.61 -13.20
N ALA A 75 5.63 9.47 -13.45
CA ALA A 75 6.24 8.16 -13.25
C ALA A 75 7.55 8.00 -14.03
N ASP A 76 7.56 8.37 -15.31
CA ASP A 76 8.73 8.24 -16.17
C ASP A 76 9.87 9.19 -15.77
N GLU A 77 9.57 10.34 -15.16
CA GLU A 77 10.63 11.26 -14.72
C GLU A 77 11.33 10.77 -13.45
N VAL A 78 10.57 10.16 -12.53
CA VAL A 78 11.06 9.76 -11.20
C VAL A 78 11.58 8.33 -11.17
N LEU A 79 10.99 7.43 -11.95
CA LEU A 79 11.25 5.99 -11.88
C LEU A 79 12.02 5.43 -13.09
N ALA A 80 12.18 6.20 -14.18
CA ALA A 80 12.90 5.68 -15.34
C ALA A 80 14.38 5.39 -15.02
N GLY A 81 14.86 4.26 -15.52
CA GLY A 81 16.23 3.80 -15.31
C GLY A 81 16.50 3.23 -13.91
N LEU A 82 15.52 3.22 -13.02
CA LEU A 82 15.67 2.63 -11.70
C LEU A 82 15.69 1.10 -11.78
N VAL A 83 16.63 0.50 -11.06
CA VAL A 83 16.81 -0.94 -10.95
C VAL A 83 16.71 -1.32 -9.48
N VAL A 84 15.93 -2.37 -9.18
CA VAL A 84 15.74 -2.87 -7.82
C VAL A 84 16.79 -3.93 -7.52
N HIS A 85 17.69 -3.62 -6.58
CA HIS A 85 18.76 -4.48 -6.10
C HIS A 85 18.51 -4.96 -4.67
N THR A 86 17.86 -4.12 -3.87
CA THR A 86 17.61 -4.31 -2.44
C THR A 86 16.14 -4.09 -2.09
N ALA A 87 15.73 -4.51 -0.88
CA ALA A 87 14.37 -4.28 -0.42
C ALA A 87 14.09 -2.78 -0.18
N GLU A 88 15.13 -2.01 0.12
CA GLU A 88 15.05 -0.58 0.34
C GLU A 88 14.82 0.22 -0.94
N ASP A 89 15.22 -0.31 -2.11
CA ASP A 89 14.95 0.36 -3.40
C ASP A 89 13.45 0.49 -3.69
N ILE A 90 12.61 -0.38 -3.08
CA ILE A 90 11.15 -0.26 -3.14
C ILE A 90 10.64 1.06 -2.53
N ASN A 91 11.43 1.67 -1.64
CA ASN A 91 11.08 2.97 -1.07
C ASN A 91 11.05 4.09 -2.12
N HIS A 92 11.69 3.93 -3.29
CA HIS A 92 11.54 4.89 -4.40
C HIS A 92 10.09 4.94 -4.91
N LEU A 93 9.46 3.77 -5.09
CA LEU A 93 8.04 3.67 -5.45
C LEU A 93 7.14 4.26 -4.38
N ILE A 94 7.45 4.03 -3.11
CA ILE A 94 6.66 4.55 -1.99
C ILE A 94 6.79 6.07 -1.90
N SER A 95 7.99 6.62 -2.08
CA SER A 95 8.22 8.07 -2.13
C SER A 95 7.50 8.71 -3.30
N TRP A 96 7.48 8.06 -4.47
CA TRP A 96 6.72 8.51 -5.63
C TRP A 96 5.21 8.49 -5.38
N ASN A 97 4.68 7.38 -4.84
CA ASN A 97 3.28 7.26 -4.44
C ASN A 97 2.90 8.37 -3.45
N TYR A 98 3.74 8.66 -2.46
CA TYR A 98 3.53 9.74 -1.50
C TYR A 98 3.40 11.11 -2.20
N GLY A 99 4.32 11.41 -3.14
CA GLY A 99 4.29 12.64 -3.93
C GLY A 99 3.04 12.80 -4.78
N LEU A 100 2.44 11.70 -5.25
CA LEU A 100 1.16 11.70 -5.94
C LEU A 100 -0.05 11.79 -4.98
N MET A 101 -0.01 11.06 -3.86
CA MET A 101 -1.14 10.92 -2.95
C MET A 101 -1.50 12.23 -2.26
N GLU A 102 -0.51 13.00 -1.81
CA GLU A 102 -0.77 14.23 -1.06
C GLU A 102 -1.62 15.28 -1.83
N PRO A 103 -1.26 15.71 -3.06
CA PRO A 103 -2.08 16.67 -3.81
C PRO A 103 -3.43 16.09 -4.24
N THR A 104 -3.47 14.80 -4.59
CA THR A 104 -4.71 14.14 -5.07
C THR A 104 -5.72 13.96 -3.93
N LEU A 105 -5.27 13.55 -2.74
CA LEU A 105 -6.10 13.45 -1.55
C LEU A 105 -6.61 14.82 -1.09
N ARG A 106 -5.77 15.87 -1.16
CA ARG A 106 -6.20 17.23 -0.82
C ARG A 106 -7.36 17.70 -1.71
N LEU A 107 -7.28 17.47 -3.02
CA LEU A 107 -8.37 17.77 -3.95
C LEU A 107 -9.62 16.95 -3.62
N ALA A 108 -9.47 15.63 -3.45
CA ALA A 108 -10.60 14.74 -3.17
C ALA A 108 -11.33 15.13 -1.86
N LYS A 109 -10.58 15.42 -0.79
CA LYS A 109 -11.13 15.90 0.49
C LYS A 109 -11.89 17.20 0.32
N SER A 110 -11.34 18.15 -0.42
CA SER A 110 -12.00 19.44 -0.70
C SER A 110 -13.31 19.24 -1.47
N ARG A 111 -13.33 18.36 -2.47
CA ARG A 111 -14.53 18.07 -3.27
C ARG A 111 -15.63 17.37 -2.48
N LEU A 112 -15.25 16.48 -1.57
CA LEU A 112 -16.19 15.77 -0.71
C LEU A 112 -16.63 16.57 0.53
N GLY A 113 -16.02 17.74 0.78
CA GLY A 113 -16.27 18.49 2.02
C GLY A 113 -15.85 17.72 3.28
N LEU A 114 -14.87 16.80 3.18
CA LEU A 114 -14.46 15.96 4.31
C LEU A 114 -13.63 16.75 5.32
N HIS A 115 -14.14 16.78 6.56
CA HIS A 115 -13.43 17.13 7.79
C HIS A 115 -12.55 18.39 7.70
N PRO A 116 -13.15 19.60 7.70
CA PRO A 116 -12.39 20.84 7.87
C PRO A 116 -11.75 20.84 9.28
N GLY A 117 -10.46 20.50 9.35
CA GLY A 117 -9.69 20.45 10.59
C GLY A 117 -8.86 19.18 10.80
N LEU A 118 -9.21 18.06 10.14
CA LEU A 118 -8.41 16.83 10.22
C LEU A 118 -7.39 16.79 9.09
N ALA A 119 -6.10 16.84 9.42
CA ALA A 119 -5.02 16.64 8.47
C ALA A 119 -4.67 15.15 8.33
N LEU A 120 -4.23 14.76 7.13
CA LEU A 120 -3.70 13.42 6.90
C LEU A 120 -2.20 13.42 7.25
N TYR A 121 -1.90 12.55 8.20
CA TYR A 121 -0.63 12.06 8.64
C TYR A 121 0.12 11.24 7.58
N GLN A 122 1.26 11.62 6.99
CA GLN A 122 2.00 10.70 6.10
C GLN A 122 3.51 10.68 6.37
N LYS A 123 4.09 9.47 6.44
CA LYS A 123 5.51 9.22 6.73
C LYS A 123 6.00 8.02 5.93
N TYR A 124 7.11 8.13 5.21
CA TYR A 124 7.73 7.00 4.50
C TYR A 124 9.23 6.87 4.82
N SER A 125 9.76 5.64 4.70
CA SER A 125 11.20 5.39 4.81
C SER A 125 11.87 5.70 3.47
N THR A 126 13.07 6.26 3.47
CA THR A 126 13.82 6.57 2.25
C THR A 126 14.69 5.40 1.79
N PRO A 127 15.05 5.31 0.49
CA PRO A 127 15.89 4.25 -0.04
C PRO A 127 17.29 4.23 0.57
N ASP A 128 17.87 5.40 0.80
CA ASP A 128 19.20 5.61 1.40
C ASP A 128 19.24 5.43 2.92
N LYS A 129 18.10 5.09 3.54
CA LYS A 129 17.90 4.93 4.99
C LYS A 129 18.16 6.20 5.82
N SER A 130 18.30 7.37 5.19
CA SER A 130 18.43 8.65 5.91
C SER A 130 17.20 8.96 6.75
N LEU A 131 16.02 8.53 6.30
CA LEU A 131 14.78 8.54 7.05
C LEU A 131 14.25 7.11 7.15
N MET A 132 14.13 6.62 8.38
CA MET A 132 13.51 5.33 8.68
C MET A 132 12.30 5.54 9.58
N VAL A 133 11.13 5.14 9.11
CA VAL A 133 9.88 5.32 9.83
C VAL A 133 9.68 4.18 10.80
N SER A 134 9.62 4.50 12.09
CA SER A 134 9.20 3.58 13.13
C SER A 134 7.74 3.79 13.49
N LEU A 135 7.01 2.70 13.73
CA LEU A 135 5.64 2.77 14.19
C LEU A 135 5.58 3.27 15.65
N PRO A 136 4.89 4.39 15.93
CA PRO A 136 4.73 4.92 17.29
C PRO A 136 3.98 3.92 18.19
N GLY A 137 4.45 3.72 19.43
CA GLY A 137 3.75 2.88 20.41
C GLY A 137 3.92 1.37 20.25
N ALA A 138 4.65 0.89 19.22
CA ALA A 138 4.98 -0.51 19.10
C ALA A 138 6.04 -0.94 20.14
N ALA A 139 5.89 -2.15 20.70
CA ALA A 139 6.93 -2.75 21.54
C ALA A 139 8.16 -3.08 20.67
N GLY A 140 9.26 -2.36 20.89
CA GLY A 140 10.44 -2.40 20.02
C GLY A 140 10.32 -1.47 18.81
N ARG A 141 11.47 -1.04 18.25
CA ARG A 141 11.52 -0.18 17.06
C ARG A 141 11.08 -0.97 15.81
N LEU A 142 9.76 -1.13 15.62
CA LEU A 142 9.20 -1.74 14.41
C LEU A 142 9.26 -0.73 13.26
N THR A 143 10.20 -0.94 12.34
CA THR A 143 10.35 -0.11 11.15
C THR A 143 9.35 -0.53 10.06
N VAL A 144 8.76 0.45 9.39
CA VAL A 144 7.80 0.26 8.30
C VAL A 144 8.20 1.11 7.10
N ASN A 145 7.69 0.79 5.92
CA ASN A 145 8.03 1.55 4.71
C ASN A 145 7.14 2.78 4.54
N HIS A 146 5.88 2.73 5.00
CA HIS A 146 4.93 3.84 4.91
C HIS A 146 3.92 3.81 6.05
N ILE A 147 3.51 4.98 6.52
CA ILE A 147 2.40 5.20 7.46
C ILE A 147 1.51 6.30 6.88
N VAL A 148 0.21 6.03 6.85
CA VAL A 148 -0.84 7.02 6.70
C VAL A 148 -1.67 7.04 7.98
N ALA A 149 -1.85 8.19 8.61
CA ALA A 149 -2.56 8.37 9.89
C ALA A 149 -3.41 9.66 9.87
N LEU A 150 -4.16 9.90 10.93
CA LEU A 150 -4.76 11.21 11.21
C LEU A 150 -3.83 12.02 12.12
N ASP A 151 -3.80 13.34 11.95
CA ASP A 151 -2.95 14.27 12.71
C ASP A 151 -3.45 14.56 14.15
N ASP A 152 -4.65 14.08 14.51
CA ASP A 152 -5.21 14.25 15.86
C ASP A 152 -4.47 13.42 16.91
N PHE A 153 -4.73 13.67 18.20
CA PHE A 153 -4.25 12.84 19.30
C PHE A 153 -5.43 12.13 20.01
N PRO A 154 -5.39 10.79 20.21
CA PRO A 154 -4.42 9.84 19.70
C PRO A 154 -4.74 9.48 18.24
N GLY A 155 -3.92 9.94 17.30
CA GLY A 155 -4.19 9.81 15.86
C GLY A 155 -4.19 8.35 15.44
N GLY A 156 -5.34 7.87 14.98
CA GLY A 156 -5.48 6.52 14.48
C GLY A 156 -4.66 6.33 13.21
N HIS A 157 -3.81 5.31 13.18
CA HIS A 157 -3.21 4.86 11.92
C HIS A 157 -4.32 4.40 10.99
N LEU A 158 -4.32 4.90 9.75
CA LEU A 158 -5.28 4.52 8.73
C LEU A 158 -4.74 3.36 7.91
N VAL A 159 -3.51 3.47 7.40
CA VAL A 159 -2.89 2.46 6.51
C VAL A 159 -1.40 2.36 6.79
N VAL A 160 -0.85 1.16 6.72
CA VAL A 160 0.60 0.89 6.81
C VAL A 160 1.11 0.18 5.57
N GLY A 161 2.33 0.52 5.14
CA GLY A 161 2.96 -0.05 3.94
C GLY A 161 4.19 -0.89 4.24
N LEU A 162 4.32 -2.00 3.50
CA LEU A 162 5.46 -2.91 3.51
C LEU A 162 6.04 -3.04 2.10
N GLY A 163 7.33 -2.80 1.93
CA GLY A 163 8.04 -2.97 0.65
C GLY A 163 8.60 -4.39 0.50
N ARG A 164 8.43 -5.01 -0.66
CA ARG A 164 8.99 -6.33 -1.01
C ARG A 164 9.47 -6.34 -2.45
N MET A 165 10.46 -7.15 -2.77
CA MET A 165 10.85 -7.38 -4.17
C MET A 165 9.92 -8.44 -4.80
N SER A 166 9.53 -8.25 -6.06
CA SER A 166 8.72 -9.19 -6.85
C SER A 166 9.36 -10.59 -6.91
N SER A 167 10.68 -10.65 -6.98
CA SER A 167 11.48 -11.88 -6.96
C SER A 167 11.35 -12.68 -5.65
N LYS A 168 10.78 -12.09 -4.59
CA LYS A 168 10.62 -12.69 -3.25
C LYS A 168 9.18 -12.96 -2.88
N TRP A 169 8.26 -12.16 -3.38
CA TRP A 169 6.86 -12.29 -3.06
C TRP A 169 6.01 -11.75 -4.21
N SER A 170 4.99 -12.52 -4.56
CA SER A 170 3.97 -12.10 -5.50
C SER A 170 2.60 -12.37 -4.93
N GLY A 171 1.81 -11.30 -4.87
CA GLY A 171 0.39 -11.35 -4.56
C GLY A 171 -0.38 -12.15 -5.58
N ARG A 172 -0.12 -11.94 -6.88
CA ARG A 172 -0.71 -12.76 -7.95
C ARG A 172 -0.51 -14.26 -7.73
N THR A 173 0.68 -14.67 -7.28
CA THR A 173 0.97 -16.09 -6.98
C THR A 173 0.17 -16.60 -5.78
N VAL A 174 0.02 -15.77 -4.74
CA VAL A 174 -0.86 -16.08 -3.60
C VAL A 174 -2.30 -16.25 -4.07
N ALA A 175 -2.82 -15.31 -4.86
CA ALA A 175 -4.19 -15.35 -5.35
C ALA A 175 -4.46 -16.58 -6.20
N HIS A 176 -3.52 -16.92 -7.09
CA HIS A 176 -3.61 -18.14 -7.89
C HIS A 176 -3.70 -19.39 -7.01
N GLN A 177 -2.85 -19.51 -5.98
CA GLN A 177 -2.86 -20.69 -5.09
C GLN A 177 -4.15 -20.81 -4.27
N LEU A 178 -4.70 -19.69 -3.81
CA LEU A 178 -6.00 -19.64 -3.14
C LEU A 178 -7.12 -20.13 -4.07
N ASN A 179 -7.13 -19.64 -5.32
CA ASN A 179 -8.16 -20.01 -6.30
C ASN A 179 -8.03 -21.47 -6.76
N SER A 180 -6.82 -22.03 -6.84
CA SER A 180 -6.60 -23.42 -7.23
C SER A 180 -6.88 -24.44 -6.12
N SER A 181 -7.42 -24.03 -4.96
CA SER A 181 -7.64 -24.89 -3.78
C SER A 181 -6.38 -25.63 -3.31
N THR A 182 -5.21 -25.10 -3.65
CA THR A 182 -3.91 -25.60 -3.21
C THR A 182 -3.49 -24.85 -1.95
N SER A 183 -2.91 -25.54 -0.97
CA SER A 183 -2.34 -24.86 0.19
C SER A 183 -1.36 -23.79 -0.25
N VAL A 184 -1.54 -22.56 0.24
CA VAL A 184 -0.60 -21.48 -0.04
C VAL A 184 0.76 -21.83 0.57
N LYS A 185 1.83 -21.68 -0.19
CA LYS A 185 3.17 -22.00 0.29
C LYS A 185 3.57 -21.09 1.46
N LYS A 186 4.22 -21.65 2.48
CA LYS A 186 4.59 -20.93 3.71
C LYS A 186 5.44 -19.69 3.44
N GLU A 187 6.33 -19.75 2.46
CA GLU A 187 7.16 -18.62 2.04
C GLU A 187 6.36 -17.41 1.57
N LEU A 188 5.20 -17.63 0.95
CA LEU A 188 4.31 -16.56 0.48
C LEU A 188 3.42 -15.99 1.59
N ILE A 189 3.20 -16.75 2.66
CA ILE A 189 2.44 -16.32 3.84
C ILE A 189 3.28 -15.41 4.75
N TRP A 190 4.60 -15.59 4.83
CA TRP A 190 5.45 -14.81 5.74
C TRP A 190 5.33 -13.28 5.59
N PRO A 191 5.35 -12.69 4.38
CA PRO A 191 5.13 -11.26 4.22
C PRO A 191 3.74 -10.80 4.69
N LEU A 192 2.70 -11.64 4.53
CA LEU A 192 1.36 -11.36 5.04
C LEU A 192 1.33 -11.38 6.58
N ARG A 193 2.02 -12.34 7.21
CA ARG A 193 2.17 -12.40 8.68
C ARG A 193 2.90 -11.17 9.22
N GLN A 194 3.94 -10.72 8.52
CA GLN A 194 4.66 -9.50 8.87
C GLN A 194 3.76 -8.27 8.78
N LEU A 195 3.05 -8.11 7.67
CA LEU A 195 2.10 -7.01 7.51
C LEU A 195 1.03 -7.07 8.60
N GLY A 196 0.52 -8.25 8.94
CA GLY A 196 -0.47 -8.40 10.00
C GLY A 196 0.06 -8.08 11.39
N ASN A 197 1.33 -8.37 11.67
CA ASN A 197 1.99 -7.90 12.89
C ASN A 197 2.09 -6.37 12.92
N ILE A 198 2.43 -5.73 11.79
CA ILE A 198 2.50 -4.26 11.68
C ILE A 198 1.12 -3.65 11.88
N CYS A 199 0.09 -4.15 11.20
CA CYS A 199 -1.29 -3.67 11.33
C CYS A 199 -1.81 -3.82 12.78
N LYS A 200 -1.53 -4.96 13.42
CA LYS A 200 -1.87 -5.19 14.83
C LYS A 200 -1.20 -4.17 15.75
N ALA A 201 0.11 -3.93 15.57
CA ALA A 201 0.84 -2.94 16.36
C ALA A 201 0.34 -1.52 16.10
N ALA A 202 -0.08 -1.22 14.86
CA ALA A 202 -0.57 0.09 14.45
C ALA A 202 -2.04 0.32 14.84
N GLN A 203 -2.72 -0.71 15.33
CA GLN A 203 -4.16 -0.72 15.59
C GLN A 203 -4.99 -0.33 14.35
N THR A 204 -4.51 -0.69 13.16
CA THR A 204 -5.25 -0.52 11.91
C THR A 204 -5.61 -1.87 11.29
N ARG A 205 -6.72 -1.88 10.57
CA ARG A 205 -7.13 -3.00 9.73
C ARG A 205 -6.47 -2.97 8.37
N TYR A 206 -5.99 -1.82 7.89
CA TYR A 206 -5.58 -1.69 6.50
C TYR A 206 -4.07 -1.63 6.38
N GLY A 207 -3.54 -2.42 5.47
CA GLY A 207 -2.13 -2.35 5.08
C GLY A 207 -1.94 -2.77 3.64
N TYR A 208 -0.76 -2.50 3.09
CA TYR A 208 -0.44 -2.94 1.74
C TYR A 208 0.99 -3.45 1.62
N ILE A 209 1.21 -4.29 0.62
CA ILE A 209 2.55 -4.73 0.18
C ILE A 209 2.81 -4.11 -1.19
N GLN A 210 3.86 -3.30 -1.30
CA GLN A 210 4.36 -2.77 -2.57
C GLN A 210 5.52 -3.64 -3.05
N THR A 211 5.47 -4.06 -4.31
CA THR A 211 6.62 -4.59 -5.04
C THR A 211 6.95 -3.74 -6.26
N ASP A 212 8.03 -4.06 -6.94
CA ASP A 212 8.38 -3.44 -8.23
C ASP A 212 7.34 -3.70 -9.34
N GLU A 213 6.53 -4.76 -9.21
CA GLU A 213 5.53 -5.14 -10.21
C GLU A 213 4.08 -4.85 -9.79
N GLU A 214 3.76 -4.91 -8.49
CA GLU A 214 2.38 -4.84 -8.01
C GLU A 214 2.24 -4.09 -6.68
N LEU A 215 1.03 -3.64 -6.38
CA LEU A 215 0.64 -3.16 -5.06
C LEU A 215 -0.58 -3.94 -4.60
N VAL A 216 -0.48 -4.56 -3.43
CA VAL A 216 -1.51 -5.42 -2.86
C VAL A 216 -2.05 -4.82 -1.58
N PHE A 217 -3.36 -4.58 -1.50
CA PHE A 217 -4.03 -4.06 -0.30
C PHE A 217 -4.68 -5.15 0.55
N CYS A 218 -4.15 -5.41 1.74
CA CYS A 218 -4.78 -6.30 2.72
C CYS A 218 -5.70 -5.52 3.69
N CYS A 219 -6.84 -6.12 4.05
CA CYS A 219 -7.73 -5.68 5.12
C CYS A 219 -7.88 -6.78 6.18
N LEU A 220 -7.33 -6.53 7.37
CA LEU A 220 -7.27 -7.46 8.48
C LEU A 220 -8.46 -7.29 9.43
N THR A 221 -9.02 -8.41 9.85
CA THR A 221 -9.95 -8.45 10.98
C THR A 221 -9.16 -8.57 12.28
N LEU A 222 -9.17 -7.50 13.09
CA LEU A 222 -8.55 -7.51 14.42
C LEU A 222 -9.63 -7.84 15.47
N THR A 223 -9.58 -9.02 16.09
CA THR A 223 -10.42 -9.33 17.26
C THR A 223 -9.75 -8.84 18.55
N LEU A 224 -10.50 -8.16 19.42
CA LEU A 224 -10.02 -7.54 20.67
C LEU A 224 -9.73 -8.55 21.81
N THR A 225 -9.99 -9.84 21.61
CA THR A 225 -9.62 -10.92 22.54
C THR A 225 -8.24 -11.49 22.16
N LEU A 226 -7.47 -11.94 23.15
CA LEU A 226 -6.12 -12.54 23.05
C LEU A 226 -6.00 -13.79 22.14
N THR A 227 -6.98 -14.06 21.31
CA THR A 227 -7.07 -15.10 20.29
C THR A 227 -7.31 -14.45 18.93
N LEU A 228 -6.23 -14.31 18.15
CA LEU A 228 -6.28 -13.90 16.76
C LEU A 228 -6.92 -15.01 15.91
N ASN A 229 -8.10 -14.75 15.34
CA ASN A 229 -8.75 -15.51 14.27
C ASN A 229 -9.37 -14.49 13.28
N PRO A 230 -9.73 -14.89 12.05
CA PRO A 230 -8.94 -14.98 10.82
C PRO A 230 -8.36 -13.63 10.34
N VAL A 231 -7.17 -13.63 9.74
CA VAL A 231 -6.71 -12.51 8.92
C VAL A 231 -6.98 -12.78 7.45
N LYS A 232 -7.97 -12.07 6.92
CA LYS A 232 -8.18 -11.97 5.49
C LYS A 232 -7.08 -11.07 4.93
N CYS A 233 -6.26 -11.57 4.01
CA CYS A 233 -5.47 -10.70 3.16
C CYS A 233 -5.92 -10.92 1.72
N PHE A 234 -5.98 -9.82 1.02
CA PHE A 234 -7.01 -9.43 0.12
C PHE A 234 -6.21 -8.88 -1.07
N LEU A 235 -6.37 -9.48 -2.25
CA LEU A 235 -5.48 -9.24 -3.39
C LEU A 235 -6.29 -8.59 -4.50
N PRO A 236 -5.89 -7.40 -5.00
CA PRO A 236 -6.44 -6.90 -6.25
C PRO A 236 -5.91 -7.79 -7.39
N VAL A 237 -6.82 -8.41 -8.13
CA VAL A 237 -6.53 -9.12 -9.39
C VAL A 237 -6.67 -8.14 -10.54
#